data_AF-X8BG50-F1
#
_entry.id   AF-X8BG50-F1
#
_cell.length_a   1.000
_cell.length_b   1.000
_cell.length_c   1.000
_cell.angle_alpha   90.00
_cell.angle_beta   90.00
_cell.angle_gamma   90.00
#
_symmetry.space_group_name_H-M   'P 1'
#
loop_
_entity.id
_entity.type
_entity.pdbx_description
1 polymer ?
#
loop_
_entity_poly.entity_id
_entity_poly.type
_entity_poly.pdbx_seq_one_letter_code
_entity_poly.pdbx_strand_id
1 'polypeptide(L)'
;MLEEAKQWPGVQVRVIPAMTAAQAVASRVGAPLGHDYAVISLSDRLKPWDVIAARLSAAAATDMVLAIYNPASKTRTWQVAAMRDLLLRHRDPGTPVVIGRDVSGRTSVWWWCDWPTWTRPRSTCAAC
;
A
#
# COMPACT_ATOMS: atom_id res chain seq x y z
N MET A 1 -13.67 -7.85 -12.55
CA MET A 1 -15.06 -7.70 -12.06
C MET A 1 -16.05 -7.47 -13.20
N LEU A 2 -15.97 -6.37 -13.96
CA LEU A 2 -16.92 -6.14 -15.07
C LEU A 2 -16.65 -7.05 -16.28
N GLU A 3 -15.40 -7.48 -16.47
CA GLU A 3 -15.05 -8.44 -17.52
C GLU A 3 -15.65 -9.83 -17.27
N GLU A 4 -15.72 -10.29 -16.01
CA GLU A 4 -16.37 -11.58 -15.70
C GLU A 4 -17.89 -11.52 -15.87
N ALA A 5 -18.52 -10.34 -15.71
CA ALA A 5 -19.97 -10.17 -15.89
C ALA A 5 -20.44 -10.52 -17.32
N LYS A 6 -19.54 -10.44 -18.32
CA LYS A 6 -19.82 -10.89 -19.70
C LYS A 6 -20.19 -12.37 -19.78
N GLN A 7 -19.70 -13.19 -18.85
CA GLN A 7 -20.01 -14.63 -18.78
C GLN A 7 -21.38 -14.90 -18.12
N TRP A 8 -22.04 -13.88 -17.54
CA TRP A 8 -23.26 -14.02 -16.74
C TRP A 8 -24.31 -12.94 -17.11
N PRO A 9 -24.82 -12.93 -18.36
CA PRO A 9 -25.59 -11.81 -18.91
C PRO A 9 -26.94 -11.53 -18.23
N GLY A 10 -27.49 -12.47 -17.45
CA GLY A 10 -28.74 -12.30 -16.71
C GLY A 10 -28.57 -11.80 -15.26
N VAL A 11 -27.33 -11.65 -14.78
CA VAL A 11 -27.05 -11.24 -13.39
C VAL A 11 -26.95 -9.73 -13.30
N GLN A 12 -27.86 -9.11 -12.55
CA GLN A 12 -27.81 -7.68 -12.25
C GLN A 12 -26.66 -7.39 -11.28
N VAL A 13 -25.68 -6.61 -11.71
CA VAL A 13 -24.51 -6.22 -10.90
C VAL A 13 -24.62 -4.74 -10.52
N ARG A 14 -24.53 -4.43 -9.22
CA ARG A 14 -24.42 -3.06 -8.72
C ARG A 14 -23.12 -2.88 -7.94
N VAL A 15 -22.30 -1.91 -8.33
CA VAL A 15 -21.10 -1.50 -7.59
C VAL A 15 -21.47 -0.38 -6.63
N ILE A 16 -21.24 -0.57 -5.34
CA ILE A 16 -21.43 0.46 -4.30
C ILE A 16 -20.04 0.94 -3.87
N PRO A 17 -19.66 2.19 -4.14
CA PRO A 17 -18.36 2.71 -3.76
C PRO A 17 -18.23 2.86 -2.25
N ALA A 18 -17.00 2.77 -1.74
CA ALA A 18 -16.67 2.93 -0.34
C ALA A 18 -15.27 3.54 -0.16
N MET A 19 -14.96 3.96 1.06
CA MET A 19 -13.64 4.48 1.41
C MET A 19 -12.59 3.35 1.37
N THR A 20 -11.50 3.60 0.67
CA THR A 20 -10.38 2.66 0.58
C THR A 20 -9.40 2.84 1.75
N ALA A 21 -8.69 1.78 2.14
CA ALA A 21 -7.75 1.80 3.25
C ALA A 21 -6.68 2.90 3.13
N ALA A 22 -6.18 3.18 1.92
CA ALA A 22 -5.18 4.23 1.67
C ALA A 22 -5.68 5.62 2.10
N GLN A 23 -6.91 5.97 1.74
CA GLN A 23 -7.52 7.26 2.11
C GLN A 23 -7.88 7.29 3.60
N ALA A 24 -8.29 6.16 4.18
CA ALA A 24 -8.52 6.05 5.61
C ALA A 24 -7.22 6.23 6.42
N VAL A 25 -6.09 5.72 5.94
CA VAL A 25 -4.76 5.97 6.55
C VAL A 25 -4.35 7.43 6.37
N ALA A 26 -4.49 7.96 5.15
CA ALA A 26 -4.10 9.34 4.84
C ALA A 26 -4.78 10.36 5.76
N SER A 27 -6.09 10.21 6.00
CA SER A 27 -6.85 11.10 6.88
C SER A 27 -6.37 11.12 8.34
N ARG A 28 -5.58 10.12 8.76
CA ARG A 28 -4.99 10.04 10.11
C ARG A 28 -3.61 10.65 10.24
N VAL A 29 -2.91 10.83 9.13
CA VAL A 29 -1.48 11.26 9.11
C VAL A 29 -1.24 12.53 8.31
N GLY A 30 -2.31 13.20 7.84
CA GLY A 30 -2.26 14.46 7.12
C GLY A 30 -2.65 14.30 5.66
N ALA A 31 -1.75 14.66 4.74
CA ALA A 31 -1.99 14.62 3.30
C ALA A 31 -0.93 13.81 2.52
N PRO A 32 -0.58 12.57 2.94
CA PRO A 32 0.46 11.80 2.27
C PRO A 32 0.12 11.44 0.81
N LEU A 33 -1.17 11.43 0.45
CA LEU A 33 -1.66 11.13 -0.90
C LEU A 33 -2.13 12.39 -1.66
N GLY A 34 -1.59 13.57 -1.31
CA GLY A 34 -1.99 14.85 -1.89
C GLY A 34 -1.47 15.12 -3.31
N HIS A 35 -0.44 14.39 -3.74
CA HIS A 35 0.13 14.43 -5.09
C HIS A 35 -0.14 13.11 -5.83
N ASP A 36 0.40 12.96 -7.04
CA ASP A 36 0.28 11.75 -7.83
C ASP A 36 0.70 10.52 -7.03
N TYR A 37 -0.21 9.54 -6.94
CA TYR A 37 0.00 8.33 -6.17
C TYR A 37 -0.48 7.09 -6.90
N ALA A 38 0.19 5.97 -6.63
CA ALA A 38 -0.15 4.67 -7.18
C ALA A 38 -0.60 3.71 -6.07
N VAL A 39 -1.66 2.95 -6.33
CA VAL A 39 -2.12 1.88 -5.45
C VAL A 39 -1.63 0.54 -6.01
N ILE A 40 -0.73 -0.12 -5.27
CA ILE A 40 -0.09 -1.36 -5.74
C ILE A 40 -0.28 -2.46 -4.70
N SER A 41 -0.79 -3.62 -5.13
CA SER A 41 -0.81 -4.79 -4.26
C SER A 41 0.47 -5.63 -4.39
N LEU A 42 1.05 -6.11 -3.28
CA LEU A 42 2.18 -7.06 -3.26
C LEU A 42 1.77 -8.53 -3.37
N SER A 43 0.49 -8.84 -3.47
CA SER A 43 0.04 -10.23 -3.64
C SER A 43 0.38 -10.75 -5.04
N ASP A 44 1.26 -11.73 -5.10
CA ASP A 44 1.71 -12.45 -6.30
C ASP A 44 0.85 -13.68 -6.67
N ARG A 45 -0.22 -13.97 -5.91
CA ARG A 45 -1.10 -15.13 -6.14
C ARG A 45 -1.60 -15.30 -7.58
N LEU A 46 -1.91 -14.20 -8.26
CA LEU A 46 -2.43 -14.19 -9.63
C LEU A 46 -1.50 -13.49 -10.61
N LYS A 47 -0.39 -12.91 -10.13
CA LYS A 47 0.52 -12.10 -10.94
C LYS A 47 1.97 -12.40 -10.54
N PRO A 48 2.84 -12.75 -11.49
CA PRO A 48 4.25 -12.96 -11.19
C PRO A 48 4.87 -11.75 -10.49
N TRP A 49 5.83 -12.00 -9.59
CA TRP A 49 6.56 -10.96 -8.88
C TRP A 49 7.15 -9.92 -9.83
N ASP A 50 7.69 -10.34 -10.97
CA ASP A 50 8.34 -9.44 -11.93
C ASP A 50 7.39 -8.34 -12.43
N VAL A 51 6.09 -8.64 -12.56
CA VAL A 51 5.07 -7.66 -12.91
C VAL A 51 4.86 -6.65 -11.77
N ILE A 52 4.91 -7.10 -10.51
CA ILE A 52 4.81 -6.23 -9.34
C ILE A 52 6.06 -5.35 -9.24
N ALA A 53 7.25 -5.94 -9.39
CA ALA A 53 8.53 -5.24 -9.34
C ALA A 53 8.65 -4.18 -10.45
N ALA A 54 8.21 -4.49 -11.67
CA ALA A 54 8.16 -3.52 -12.77
C ALA A 54 7.25 -2.34 -12.45
N ARG A 55 6.06 -2.58 -11.88
CA ARG A 55 5.12 -1.52 -11.47
C ARG A 55 5.68 -0.65 -10.35
N LEU A 56 6.31 -1.25 -9.35
CA LEU A 56 6.97 -0.53 -8.26
C LEU A 56 8.10 0.36 -8.79
N SER A 57 8.94 -0.19 -9.67
CA SER A 57 10.07 0.55 -10.25
C SER A 57 9.59 1.72 -11.11
N ALA A 58 8.56 1.49 -11.93
CA ALA A 58 7.98 2.53 -12.77
C ALA A 58 7.38 3.67 -11.94
N ALA A 59 6.56 3.34 -10.93
CA ALA A 59 5.96 4.35 -10.07
C ALA A 59 7.00 5.11 -9.22
N ALA A 60 8.07 4.43 -8.80
CA ALA A 60 9.18 5.06 -8.09
C ALA A 60 10.02 5.98 -9.00
N ALA A 61 10.23 5.59 -10.26
CA ALA A 61 10.97 6.38 -11.25
C ALA A 61 10.23 7.67 -11.64
N THR A 62 8.91 7.72 -11.49
CA THR A 62 8.08 8.90 -11.79
C THR A 62 7.71 9.71 -10.53
N ASP A 63 8.44 9.54 -9.44
CA ASP A 63 8.24 10.25 -8.18
C ASP A 63 6.85 10.10 -7.53
N MET A 64 6.09 9.04 -7.85
CA MET A 64 4.75 8.86 -7.27
C MET A 64 4.80 8.38 -5.81
N VAL A 65 3.82 8.82 -5.01
CA VAL A 65 3.57 8.24 -3.69
C VAL A 65 2.99 6.83 -3.84
N LEU A 66 3.41 5.88 -3.00
CA LEU A 66 2.99 4.48 -3.11
C LEU A 66 2.07 4.08 -1.95
N ALA A 67 0.84 3.67 -2.28
CA ALA A 67 -0.07 3.02 -1.35
C ALA A 67 -0.04 1.50 -1.55
N ILE A 68 0.54 0.79 -0.58
CA ILE A 68 0.82 -0.65 -0.70
C ILE A 68 -0.28 -1.50 -0.06
N TYR A 69 -0.89 -2.38 -0.85
CA TYR A 69 -1.96 -3.30 -0.42
C TYR A 69 -1.49 -4.74 -0.35
N ASN A 70 -2.09 -5.51 0.55
CA ASN A 70 -1.75 -6.91 0.79
C ASN A 70 -0.23 -7.10 0.97
N PRO A 71 0.43 -6.31 1.84
CA PRO A 71 1.88 -6.25 1.90
C PRO A 71 2.51 -7.58 2.31
N ALA A 72 1.86 -8.32 3.22
CA ALA A 72 2.34 -9.60 3.73
C ALA A 72 1.18 -10.55 4.05
N SER A 73 1.51 -11.84 4.23
CA SER A 73 0.65 -12.83 4.86
C SER A 73 1.50 -13.89 5.55
N LYS A 74 0.85 -14.88 6.19
CA LYS A 74 1.54 -16.04 6.78
C LYS A 74 2.49 -16.76 5.82
N THR A 75 2.17 -16.74 4.52
CA THR A 75 2.94 -17.42 3.46
C THR A 75 3.78 -16.47 2.60
N ARG A 76 3.56 -15.15 2.70
CA ARG A 76 4.22 -14.11 1.89
C ARG A 76 5.04 -13.22 2.81
N THR A 77 6.24 -13.68 3.12
CA THR A 77 7.12 -13.11 4.14
C THR A 77 8.29 -12.32 3.56
N TRP A 78 8.54 -12.40 2.25
CA TRP A 78 9.73 -11.83 1.62
C TRP A 78 9.44 -10.59 0.76
N GLN A 79 8.21 -10.43 0.27
CA GLN A 79 7.83 -9.40 -0.70
C GLN A 79 8.03 -7.97 -0.17
N VAL A 80 7.80 -7.74 1.13
CA VAL A 80 8.03 -6.42 1.75
C VAL A 80 9.51 -6.05 1.72
N ALA A 81 10.40 -6.99 2.05
CA ALA A 81 11.84 -6.75 2.01
C ALA A 81 12.31 -6.51 0.57
N ALA A 82 11.85 -7.34 -0.38
CA ALA A 82 12.18 -7.17 -1.79
C ALA A 82 11.66 -5.84 -2.37
N MET A 83 10.46 -5.40 -1.97
CA MET A 83 9.93 -4.08 -2.32
C MET A 83 10.81 -2.97 -1.74
N ARG A 84 11.20 -3.05 -0.45
CA ARG A 84 12.09 -2.05 0.18
C ARG A 84 13.38 -1.93 -0.62
N ASP A 85 14.06 -3.05 -0.87
CA ASP A 85 15.36 -3.06 -1.54
C ASP A 85 15.27 -2.54 -2.97
N LEU A 86 14.14 -2.77 -3.64
CA LEU A 86 13.83 -2.20 -4.94
C LEU A 86 13.65 -0.68 -4.87
N LEU A 87 12.82 -0.19 -3.95
CA LEU A 87 12.49 1.22 -3.83
C LEU A 87 13.69 2.06 -3.36
N LEU A 88 14.58 1.51 -2.53
CA LEU A 88 15.82 2.16 -2.12
C LEU A 88 16.79 2.45 -3.28
N ARG A 89 16.59 1.83 -4.45
CA ARG A 89 17.34 2.22 -5.67
C ARG A 89 16.84 3.51 -6.31
N HIS A 90 15.67 3.98 -5.93
CA HIS A 90 15.00 5.17 -6.50
C HIS A 90 14.73 6.25 -5.45
N ARG A 91 14.71 5.91 -4.16
CA ARG A 91 14.23 6.74 -3.07
C ARG A 91 15.31 6.93 -2.00
N ASP A 92 15.35 8.12 -1.42
CA ASP A 92 16.19 8.39 -0.27
C ASP A 92 15.78 7.51 0.92
N PRO A 93 16.72 6.95 1.71
CA PRO A 93 16.40 6.14 2.88
C PRO A 93 15.61 6.89 3.97
N GLY A 94 15.61 8.23 3.98
CA GLY A 94 14.79 9.07 4.84
C GLY A 94 13.38 9.34 4.30
N THR A 95 12.99 8.77 3.15
CA THR A 95 11.64 8.91 2.59
C THR A 95 10.58 8.48 3.62
N PRO A 96 9.62 9.36 4.00
CA PRO A 96 8.65 9.05 5.03
C PRO A 96 7.74 7.88 4.65
N VAL A 97 7.54 6.96 5.59
CA VAL A 97 6.71 5.77 5.40
C VAL A 97 5.71 5.67 6.52
N VAL A 98 4.46 5.33 6.19
CA VAL A 98 3.39 5.15 7.18
C VAL A 98 2.88 3.73 7.10
N ILE A 99 2.76 3.08 8.26
CA ILE A 99 2.08 1.80 8.39
C ILE A 99 0.76 2.04 9.11
N GLY A 100 -0.34 1.66 8.46
CA GLY A 100 -1.66 1.63 9.07
C GLY A 100 -2.13 0.20 9.30
N ARG A 101 -2.65 -0.09 10.48
CA ARG A 101 -3.23 -1.38 10.85
C ARG A 101 -4.60 -1.18 11.48
N ASP A 102 -5.56 -1.99 11.03
CA ASP A 102 -6.96 -1.93 11.47
C ASP A 102 -7.56 -0.51 11.43
N VAL A 103 -7.19 0.28 10.42
CA VAL A 103 -7.61 1.69 10.35
C VAL A 103 -9.11 1.77 10.20
N SER A 104 -9.75 2.63 11.00
CA SER A 104 -11.21 2.70 11.25
C SER A 104 -11.81 1.58 12.11
N GLY A 105 -11.04 0.57 12.46
CA GLY A 105 -11.43 -0.49 13.40
C GLY A 105 -11.16 -0.11 14.86
N ARG A 106 -11.61 -0.98 15.78
CA ARG A 106 -11.45 -0.79 17.24
C ARG A 106 -9.99 -0.84 17.69
N THR A 107 -9.13 -1.48 16.91
CA THR A 107 -7.69 -1.61 17.21
C THR A 107 -6.83 -0.75 16.29
N SER A 108 -7.43 0.29 15.70
CA SER A 108 -6.78 1.20 14.76
C SER A 108 -5.48 1.77 15.33
N VAL A 109 -4.38 1.51 14.64
CA VAL A 109 -3.07 2.06 14.94
C VAL A 109 -2.38 2.46 13.64
N TRP A 110 -1.64 3.55 13.68
CA TRP A 110 -0.75 3.99 12.60
C TRP A 110 0.52 4.59 13.18
N TRP A 111 1.61 4.51 12.44
CA TRP A 111 2.88 5.11 12.82
C TRP A 111 3.71 5.44 11.59
N TRP A 112 4.52 6.49 11.69
CA TRP A 112 5.64 6.70 10.78
C TRP A 112 6.67 5.61 11.04
N CYS A 113 7.35 5.16 10.00
CA CYS A 113 8.31 4.08 10.06
C CYS A 113 9.64 4.57 9.49
N ASP A 114 10.72 4.24 10.18
CA ASP A 114 12.06 4.44 9.65
C ASP A 114 12.36 3.37 8.59
N TRP A 115 12.54 3.79 7.35
CA TRP A 115 12.53 2.94 6.15
C TRP A 115 13.68 1.91 6.05
N PRO A 116 14.92 2.18 6.50
CA PRO A 116 15.99 1.20 6.48
C PRO A 116 15.74 0.08 7.49
N THR A 117 15.18 0.42 8.66
CA THR A 117 15.08 -0.49 9.81
C THR A 117 13.69 -1.10 9.99
N TRP A 118 12.66 -0.56 9.33
CA TRP A 118 11.26 -0.89 9.54
C TRP A 118 10.82 -0.81 11.01
N THR A 119 11.50 0.03 11.79
CA THR A 119 11.18 0.22 13.20
C THR A 119 10.17 1.34 13.38
N ARG A 120 9.35 1.20 14.42
CA ARG A 120 8.53 2.30 14.91
C ARG A 120 9.46 3.30 15.61
N PRO A 121 9.50 4.58 15.20
CA PRO A 121 10.22 5.62 15.91
C PRO A 121 9.72 5.67 17.35
N ARG A 122 10.64 5.71 18.33
CA ARG A 122 10.29 5.79 19.75
C ARG A 122 9.51 7.07 20.10
N SER A 123 9.54 8.08 19.22
CA SER A 123 8.99 9.42 19.42
C SER A 123 7.69 9.73 18.66
N THR A 124 7.16 8.81 17.84
CA THR A 124 5.85 9.05 17.21
C THR A 124 4.75 8.76 18.22
N CYS A 125 4.24 9.84 18.81
CA CYS A 125 3.00 9.88 19.57
C CYS A 125 1.94 9.01 18.85
N ALA A 126 1.52 7.92 19.50
CA ALA A 126 0.16 7.48 19.30
C ALA A 126 -0.72 8.56 19.96
N ALA A 127 -1.72 9.07 19.25
CA ALA A 127 -2.58 10.20 19.62
C ALA A 127 -1.93 11.59 19.37
N CYS A 128 -2.53 12.57 18.69
CA CYS A 128 -3.82 13.23 18.98
C CYS A 128 -4.91 12.38 19.63
#